data_AF-A0A4P9A3H1-F1
#
_entry.id   AF-A0A4P9A3H1-F1
#
_cell.length_a   1.000
_cell.length_b   1.000
_cell.length_c   1.000
_cell.angle_alpha   90.00
_cell.angle_beta   90.00
_cell.angle_gamma   90.00
#
_symmetry.space_group_name_H-M   'P 1'
#
loop_
_entity.id
_entity.type
_entity.pdbx_description
1 polymer ?
#
loop_
_entity_poly.entity_id
_entity_poly.type
_entity_poly.pdbx_seq_one_letter_code
_entity_poly.pdbx_strand_id
1 'polypeptide(L)'
;MNKHMTEVIRHIPKVVLHDHLDGGLRPTTVIELAEATDYDKLPTRDPDALKRWFFDAANAGSLPQYISTFEHTVGVMQTSAALGRVAREAVLDLAEDNVVYAELRFAPELHQQQGLSLQTIVDAVADGCRQGEKLAHQQGKEIHARLLLCAMCDGNRSEEIAQLVVDNYGTNSTVVGFDIAGPEAGYPLETHAAAFSILRENSIPFTIHAGEADGVQSIKSAVSQGVQRLGHGVRIIEDVANDGTLGAVARSVCNGRVVLECCPRSNVQTGAVTKLSEHPLPQLDKLGLACTVNPDNRLVSGTSMSGEMGVLSNEFGYTLQQLRKLTVTAMQAAFIDEARKRDITERLIIPGYENGIMGI
;
A
#
# COMPACT_ATOMS: atom_id res chain seq x y z
N MET A 1 -2.32 24.56 10.23
CA MET A 1 -1.77 24.10 8.94
C MET A 1 -1.11 25.27 8.24
N ASN A 2 0.19 25.21 7.93
CA ASN A 2 0.76 26.16 6.98
C ASN A 2 0.15 25.83 5.63
N LYS A 3 -0.90 26.57 5.22
CA LYS A 3 -1.68 26.30 4.00
C LYS A 3 -0.77 26.14 2.77
N HIS A 4 0.37 26.82 2.79
CA HIS A 4 1.38 26.73 1.75
C HIS A 4 2.04 25.34 1.66
N MET A 5 2.45 24.74 2.77
CA MET A 5 3.10 23.41 2.77
C MET A 5 2.16 22.32 2.25
N THR A 6 0.89 22.32 2.64
CA THR A 6 -0.10 21.35 2.14
C THR A 6 -0.28 21.47 0.63
N GLU A 7 -0.29 22.70 0.11
CA GLU A 7 -0.39 22.93 -1.32
C GLU A 7 0.86 22.46 -2.07
N VAL A 8 2.05 22.71 -1.51
CA VAL A 8 3.31 22.20 -2.07
C VAL A 8 3.33 20.67 -2.05
N ILE A 9 2.91 20.05 -0.94
CA ILE A 9 2.82 18.58 -0.83
C ILE A 9 1.94 18.01 -1.93
N ARG A 10 0.82 18.65 -2.30
CA ARG A 10 -0.01 18.18 -3.41
C ARG A 10 0.73 18.15 -4.73
N HIS A 11 1.64 19.09 -4.98
CA HIS A 11 2.32 19.27 -6.26
C HIS A 11 3.66 18.54 -6.42
N ILE A 12 4.30 18.14 -5.33
CA ILE A 12 5.55 17.37 -5.40
C ILE A 12 5.29 15.92 -5.86
N PRO A 13 6.23 15.30 -6.58
CA PRO A 13 6.10 13.91 -7.02
C PRO A 13 6.16 12.95 -5.82
N LYS A 14 5.36 11.88 -5.89
CA LYS A 14 5.23 10.88 -4.81
C LYS A 14 5.34 9.46 -5.35
N VAL A 15 5.67 8.54 -4.47
CA VAL A 15 5.75 7.11 -4.75
C VAL A 15 4.92 6.38 -3.70
N VAL A 16 4.05 5.49 -4.16
CA VAL A 16 3.18 4.67 -3.32
C VAL A 16 3.61 3.22 -3.47
N LEU A 17 3.96 2.55 -2.38
CA LEU A 17 4.29 1.13 -2.39
C LEU A 17 3.24 0.27 -1.70
N HIS A 18 2.38 0.87 -0.87
CA HIS A 18 1.39 0.16 -0.06
C HIS A 18 0.02 0.83 -0.12
N ASP A 19 -0.80 0.35 -1.05
CA ASP A 19 -2.15 0.86 -1.26
C ASP A 19 -3.04 -0.26 -1.80
N HIS A 20 -3.99 -0.71 -0.97
CA HIS A 20 -4.94 -1.76 -1.29
C HIS A 20 -6.01 -1.21 -2.22
N LEU A 21 -6.10 -1.78 -3.41
CA LEU A 21 -7.05 -1.40 -4.44
C LEU A 21 -8.49 -1.59 -3.95
N ASP A 22 -8.75 -2.72 -3.29
CA ASP A 22 -10.00 -3.14 -2.66
C ASP A 22 -10.32 -2.36 -1.37
N GLY A 23 -9.40 -1.57 -0.83
CA GLY A 23 -9.62 -0.58 0.23
C GLY A 23 -9.59 0.88 -0.22
N GLY A 24 -9.47 1.13 -1.53
CA GLY A 24 -9.19 2.45 -2.11
C GLY A 24 -10.29 3.05 -3.00
N LEU A 25 -11.49 2.46 -3.03
CA LEU A 25 -12.58 2.83 -3.94
C LEU A 25 -13.13 4.24 -3.67
N ARG A 26 -13.68 4.89 -4.69
CA ARG A 26 -14.49 6.09 -4.49
C ARG A 26 -15.86 5.70 -3.90
N PRO A 27 -16.40 6.41 -2.90
CA PRO A 27 -17.72 6.11 -2.34
C PRO A 27 -18.84 6.09 -3.39
N THR A 28 -18.80 7.00 -4.36
CA THR A 28 -19.75 7.04 -5.49
C THR A 28 -19.66 5.78 -6.33
N THR A 29 -18.44 5.31 -6.63
CA THR A 29 -18.22 4.09 -7.39
C THR A 29 -18.70 2.84 -6.65
N VAL A 30 -18.56 2.78 -5.32
CA VAL A 30 -19.12 1.69 -4.52
C VAL A 30 -20.64 1.61 -4.69
N ILE A 31 -21.33 2.75 -4.64
CA ILE A 31 -22.80 2.83 -4.79
C ILE A 31 -23.23 2.43 -6.21
N GLU A 32 -22.57 2.98 -7.23
CA GLU A 32 -22.88 2.67 -8.63
C GLU A 32 -22.61 1.20 -8.98
N LEU A 33 -21.53 0.62 -8.46
CA LEU A 33 -21.23 -0.80 -8.66
C LEU A 33 -22.21 -1.68 -7.90
N ALA A 34 -22.61 -1.30 -6.68
CA ALA A 34 -23.63 -2.02 -5.94
C ALA A 34 -24.96 -2.09 -6.70
N GLU A 35 -25.35 -1.02 -7.39
CA GLU A 35 -26.49 -1.01 -8.31
C GLU A 35 -26.27 -1.93 -9.52
N ALA A 36 -25.10 -1.87 -10.13
CA ALA A 36 -24.80 -2.67 -11.33
C ALA A 36 -24.65 -4.17 -11.05
N THR A 37 -24.33 -4.57 -9.83
CA THR A 37 -24.11 -5.97 -9.43
C THR A 37 -25.20 -6.51 -8.50
N ASP A 38 -26.33 -5.81 -8.36
CA ASP A 38 -27.44 -6.16 -7.47
C ASP A 38 -27.01 -6.41 -6.00
N TYR A 39 -26.00 -5.68 -5.53
CA TYR A 39 -25.51 -5.76 -4.15
C TYR A 39 -26.34 -4.84 -3.24
N ASP A 40 -27.04 -5.41 -2.26
CA ASP A 40 -28.04 -4.71 -1.43
C ASP A 40 -27.60 -4.45 0.01
N LYS A 41 -26.42 -4.93 0.43
CA LYS A 41 -25.96 -4.85 1.82
C LYS A 41 -25.29 -3.54 2.21
N LEU A 42 -25.23 -2.54 1.33
CA LEU A 42 -24.61 -1.25 1.69
C LEU A 42 -25.36 -0.58 2.86
N PRO A 43 -24.64 -0.01 3.84
CA PRO A 43 -25.26 0.63 5.00
C PRO A 43 -26.00 1.93 4.63
N THR A 44 -25.64 2.53 3.50
CA THR A 44 -26.27 3.73 2.93
C THR A 44 -25.93 3.85 1.45
N ARG A 45 -26.77 4.59 0.70
CA ARG A 45 -26.56 4.95 -0.71
C ARG A 45 -26.22 6.44 -0.91
N ASP A 46 -25.99 7.16 0.18
CA ASP A 46 -25.45 8.52 0.14
C ASP A 46 -23.92 8.48 0.17
N PRO A 47 -23.20 9.05 -0.82
CA PRO A 47 -21.73 8.96 -0.89
C PRO A 47 -21.01 9.53 0.34
N ASP A 48 -21.49 10.65 0.89
CA ASP A 48 -20.87 11.31 2.04
C ASP A 48 -21.12 10.54 3.35
N ALA A 49 -22.32 9.97 3.53
CA ALA A 49 -22.62 9.07 4.63
C ALA A 49 -21.83 7.75 4.50
N LEU A 50 -21.67 7.21 3.29
CA LEU A 50 -20.91 5.98 3.07
C LEU A 50 -19.42 6.19 3.39
N LYS A 51 -18.85 7.31 2.92
CA LYS A 51 -17.47 7.70 3.25
C LYS A 51 -17.25 7.79 4.76
N ARG A 52 -18.18 8.43 5.48
CA ARG A 52 -18.12 8.53 6.95
C ARG A 52 -18.25 7.17 7.62
N TRP A 53 -19.15 6.32 7.14
CA TRP A 53 -19.31 4.97 7.65
C TRP A 53 -18.02 4.15 7.56
N PHE A 54 -17.33 4.17 6.41
CA PHE A 54 -16.04 3.49 6.24
C PHE A 54 -15.00 4.01 7.24
N PHE A 55 -14.87 5.34 7.35
CA PHE A 55 -13.92 5.97 8.26
C PHE A 55 -14.21 5.65 9.74
N ASP A 56 -15.46 5.75 10.16
CA ASP A 56 -15.87 5.52 11.56
C ASP A 56 -15.69 4.05 11.95
N ALA A 57 -16.00 3.11 11.03
CA ALA A 57 -15.80 1.68 11.24
C ALA A 57 -14.31 1.32 11.35
N ALA A 58 -13.46 1.95 10.53
CA ALA A 58 -12.02 1.79 10.57
C ALA A 58 -11.39 2.37 11.85
N ASN A 59 -11.90 3.51 12.34
CA ASN A 59 -11.34 4.25 13.47
C ASN A 59 -11.71 3.67 14.86
N ALA A 60 -11.99 2.37 14.92
CA ALA A 60 -12.40 1.68 16.13
C ALA A 60 -11.22 1.12 16.95
N GLY A 61 -9.97 1.26 16.46
CA GLY A 61 -8.75 0.84 17.17
C GLY A 61 -8.52 -0.67 17.13
N SER A 62 -8.98 -1.34 16.07
CA SER A 62 -8.99 -2.80 15.97
C SER A 62 -8.87 -3.27 14.52
N LEU A 63 -7.78 -4.00 14.21
CA LEU A 63 -7.57 -4.58 12.87
C LEU A 63 -8.76 -5.46 12.40
N PRO A 64 -9.36 -6.35 13.21
CA PRO A 64 -10.55 -7.10 12.77
C PRO A 64 -11.75 -6.21 12.37
N GLN A 65 -12.00 -5.11 13.11
CA GLN A 65 -13.09 -4.20 12.76
C GLN A 65 -12.78 -3.42 11.49
N TYR A 66 -11.52 -3.00 11.34
CA TYR A 66 -11.00 -2.38 10.13
C TYR A 66 -11.23 -3.26 8.90
N ILE A 67 -10.84 -4.53 8.96
CA ILE A 67 -10.99 -5.52 7.88
C ILE A 67 -12.47 -5.77 7.56
N SER A 68 -13.37 -5.74 8.55
CA SER A 68 -14.79 -6.04 8.30
C SER A 68 -15.45 -5.10 7.28
N THR A 69 -14.92 -3.89 7.09
CA THR A 69 -15.41 -2.93 6.09
C THR A 69 -15.22 -3.42 4.64
N PHE A 70 -14.28 -4.33 4.38
CA PHE A 70 -14.02 -4.87 3.05
C PHE A 70 -15.16 -5.75 2.50
N GLU A 71 -16.11 -6.20 3.35
CA GLU A 71 -17.29 -6.95 2.87
C GLU A 71 -18.00 -6.18 1.74
N HIS A 72 -18.08 -4.86 1.85
CA HIS A 72 -18.78 -4.03 0.86
C HIS A 72 -17.95 -3.77 -0.39
N THR A 73 -16.66 -3.46 -0.26
CA THR A 73 -15.81 -3.16 -1.41
C THR A 73 -15.55 -4.43 -2.23
N VAL A 74 -15.25 -5.55 -1.57
CA VAL A 74 -15.12 -6.85 -2.23
C VAL A 74 -16.46 -7.28 -2.84
N GLY A 75 -17.57 -7.06 -2.14
CA GLY A 75 -18.91 -7.42 -2.62
C GLY A 75 -19.30 -6.80 -3.95
N VAL A 76 -18.86 -5.55 -4.22
CA VAL A 76 -19.14 -4.85 -5.49
C VAL A 76 -18.10 -5.10 -6.58
N MET A 77 -17.00 -5.79 -6.26
CA MET A 77 -15.87 -6.07 -7.17
C MET A 77 -15.86 -7.52 -7.70
N GLN A 78 -17.03 -8.09 -7.99
CA GLN A 78 -17.16 -9.49 -8.41
C GLN A 78 -17.24 -9.69 -9.94
N THR A 79 -17.08 -8.63 -10.73
CA THR A 79 -17.08 -8.69 -12.20
C THR A 79 -15.80 -8.06 -12.79
N SER A 80 -15.34 -8.53 -13.95
CA SER A 80 -14.17 -7.95 -14.64
C SER A 80 -14.35 -6.45 -14.94
N ALA A 81 -15.57 -6.02 -15.26
CA ALA A 81 -15.89 -4.62 -15.52
C ALA A 81 -15.72 -3.76 -14.25
N ALA A 82 -16.20 -4.26 -13.10
CA ALA A 82 -16.04 -3.59 -11.81
C ALA A 82 -14.56 -3.49 -11.41
N LEU A 83 -13.83 -4.60 -11.49
CA LEU A 83 -12.39 -4.66 -11.18
C LEU A 83 -11.56 -3.70 -12.04
N GLY A 84 -11.75 -3.73 -13.36
CA GLY A 84 -11.05 -2.85 -14.28
C GLY A 84 -11.41 -1.37 -14.08
N ARG A 85 -12.67 -1.07 -13.75
CA ARG A 85 -13.11 0.29 -13.41
C ARG A 85 -12.41 0.80 -12.15
N VAL A 86 -12.40 0.02 -11.08
CA VAL A 86 -11.79 0.40 -9.79
C VAL A 86 -10.28 0.61 -9.96
N ALA A 87 -9.59 -0.28 -10.67
CA ALA A 87 -8.17 -0.13 -11.00
C ALA A 87 -7.87 1.16 -11.77
N ARG A 88 -8.66 1.45 -12.81
CA ARG A 88 -8.52 2.68 -13.60
C ARG A 88 -8.73 3.93 -12.76
N GLU A 89 -9.77 3.95 -11.92
CA GLU A 89 -10.08 5.10 -11.07
C GLU A 89 -9.02 5.35 -10.00
N ALA A 90 -8.44 4.29 -9.44
CA ALA A 90 -7.33 4.39 -8.48
C ALA A 90 -6.10 5.03 -9.11
N VAL A 91 -5.72 4.63 -10.33
CA VAL A 91 -4.59 5.24 -11.04
C VAL A 91 -4.84 6.72 -11.34
N LEU A 92 -6.06 7.09 -11.72
CA LEU A 92 -6.44 8.49 -11.95
C LEU A 92 -6.37 9.33 -10.67
N ASP A 93 -6.87 8.80 -9.54
CA ASP A 93 -6.81 9.51 -8.25
C ASP A 93 -5.37 9.71 -7.78
N LEU A 94 -4.52 8.70 -7.95
CA LEU A 94 -3.11 8.77 -7.60
C LEU A 94 -2.36 9.76 -8.51
N ALA A 95 -2.63 9.77 -9.82
CA ALA A 95 -2.05 10.72 -10.75
C ALA A 95 -2.45 12.18 -10.42
N GLU A 96 -3.70 12.39 -10.01
CA GLU A 96 -4.16 13.71 -9.56
C GLU A 96 -3.45 14.14 -8.27
N ASP A 97 -3.13 13.19 -7.39
CA ASP A 97 -2.31 13.42 -6.19
C ASP A 97 -0.79 13.51 -6.48
N ASN A 98 -0.40 13.68 -7.76
CA ASN A 98 0.98 13.71 -8.28
C ASN A 98 1.84 12.52 -7.83
N VAL A 99 1.23 11.34 -7.72
CA VAL A 99 1.96 10.08 -7.60
C VAL A 99 2.50 9.70 -8.99
N VAL A 100 3.81 9.49 -9.08
CA VAL A 100 4.51 9.15 -10.34
C VAL A 100 4.77 7.65 -10.48
N TYR A 101 4.71 6.91 -9.37
CA TYR A 101 4.80 5.46 -9.33
C TYR A 101 3.94 4.90 -8.20
N ALA A 102 3.18 3.85 -8.49
CA ALA A 102 2.33 3.17 -7.53
C ALA A 102 2.42 1.64 -7.68
N GLU A 103 2.59 0.94 -6.57
CA GLU A 103 2.30 -0.49 -6.45
C GLU A 103 0.98 -0.64 -5.68
N LEU A 104 -0.08 -0.90 -6.45
CA LEU A 104 -1.38 -1.25 -5.92
C LEU A 104 -1.39 -2.73 -5.57
N ARG A 105 -2.07 -3.10 -4.49
CA ARG A 105 -2.17 -4.48 -4.03
C ARG A 105 -3.63 -4.88 -3.84
N PHE A 106 -3.95 -6.16 -4.04
CA PHE A 106 -5.29 -6.69 -3.83
C PHE A 106 -5.23 -8.22 -3.76
N ALA A 107 -6.23 -8.87 -3.18
CA ALA A 107 -6.29 -10.32 -3.10
C ALA A 107 -7.20 -10.92 -4.19
N PRO A 108 -6.66 -11.48 -5.29
CA PRO A 108 -7.50 -11.99 -6.38
C PRO A 108 -8.49 -13.08 -5.93
N GLU A 109 -8.14 -13.87 -4.92
CA GLU A 109 -9.01 -14.92 -4.39
C GLU A 109 -10.33 -14.42 -3.81
N LEU A 110 -10.43 -13.14 -3.41
CA LEU A 110 -11.65 -12.54 -2.86
C LEU A 110 -12.70 -12.20 -3.95
N HIS A 111 -12.31 -12.24 -5.23
CA HIS A 111 -13.14 -11.78 -6.35
C HIS A 111 -13.74 -12.92 -7.21
N GLN A 112 -13.86 -14.12 -6.63
CA GLN A 112 -14.34 -15.32 -7.34
C GLN A 112 -15.80 -15.69 -7.04
N GLN A 113 -16.56 -14.88 -6.28
CA GLN A 113 -17.91 -15.24 -5.83
C GLN A 113 -18.92 -15.35 -6.98
N GLN A 114 -18.66 -14.68 -8.12
CA GLN A 114 -19.45 -14.80 -9.35
C GLN A 114 -18.75 -15.60 -10.46
N GLY A 115 -17.79 -16.46 -10.10
CA GLY A 115 -17.21 -17.47 -11.00
C GLY A 115 -16.07 -17.00 -11.90
N LEU A 116 -15.47 -15.82 -11.63
CA LEU A 116 -14.26 -15.41 -12.33
C LEU A 116 -13.08 -16.33 -11.99
N SER A 117 -12.24 -16.63 -12.98
CA SER A 117 -10.94 -17.25 -12.73
C SER A 117 -9.95 -16.21 -12.21
N LEU A 118 -8.96 -16.65 -11.43
CA LEU A 118 -7.88 -15.79 -10.91
C LEU A 118 -7.19 -15.00 -12.05
N GLN A 119 -6.89 -15.66 -13.17
CA GLN A 119 -6.29 -14.99 -14.33
C GLN A 119 -7.20 -13.90 -14.90
N THR A 120 -8.51 -14.16 -15.03
CA THR A 120 -9.47 -13.16 -15.53
C THR A 120 -9.54 -11.93 -14.63
N ILE A 121 -9.42 -12.13 -13.31
CA ILE A 121 -9.38 -11.05 -12.32
C ILE A 121 -8.11 -10.22 -12.49
N VAL A 122 -6.94 -10.86 -12.56
CA VAL A 122 -5.65 -10.19 -12.75
C VAL A 122 -5.61 -9.41 -14.06
N ASP A 123 -6.08 -10.02 -15.15
CA ASP A 123 -6.15 -9.38 -16.48
C ASP A 123 -7.02 -8.12 -16.45
N ALA A 124 -8.18 -8.18 -15.81
CA ALA A 124 -9.09 -7.05 -15.71
C ALA A 124 -8.49 -5.87 -14.91
N VAL A 125 -7.85 -6.16 -13.78
CA VAL A 125 -7.19 -5.14 -12.96
C VAL A 125 -5.98 -4.54 -13.69
N ALA A 126 -5.16 -5.39 -14.31
CA ALA A 126 -4.00 -4.93 -15.08
C ALA A 126 -4.41 -4.06 -16.27
N ASP A 127 -5.51 -4.41 -16.95
CA ASP A 127 -6.05 -3.58 -18.03
C ASP A 127 -6.59 -2.24 -17.53
N GLY A 128 -7.31 -2.24 -16.40
CA GLY A 128 -7.74 -1.02 -15.73
C GLY A 128 -6.57 -0.09 -15.39
N CYS A 129 -5.47 -0.63 -14.86
CA CYS A 129 -4.26 0.14 -14.60
C CYS A 129 -3.71 0.79 -15.88
N ARG A 130 -3.54 0.02 -16.97
CA ARG A 130 -3.05 0.54 -18.26
C ARG A 130 -3.97 1.61 -18.85
N GLN A 131 -5.29 1.43 -18.74
CA GLN A 131 -6.26 2.45 -19.14
C GLN A 131 -6.10 3.73 -18.31
N GLY A 132 -5.92 3.59 -17.00
CA GLY A 132 -5.69 4.71 -16.08
C GLY A 132 -4.43 5.49 -16.42
N GLU A 133 -3.30 4.80 -16.62
CA GLU A 133 -2.02 5.40 -17.03
C GLU A 133 -2.19 6.19 -18.35
N LYS A 134 -2.87 5.60 -19.34
CA LYS A 134 -3.14 6.25 -20.63
C LYS A 134 -3.97 7.53 -20.48
N LEU A 135 -5.04 7.48 -19.68
CA LEU A 135 -5.91 8.63 -19.45
C LEU A 135 -5.20 9.74 -18.67
N ALA A 136 -4.42 9.39 -17.64
CA ALA A 136 -3.58 10.33 -16.90
C ALA A 136 -2.58 11.03 -17.83
N HIS A 137 -1.95 10.28 -18.73
CA HIS A 137 -1.03 10.84 -19.74
C HIS A 137 -1.72 11.84 -20.67
N GLN A 138 -2.95 11.56 -21.11
CA GLN A 138 -3.74 12.50 -21.92
C GLN A 138 -4.09 13.80 -21.16
N GLN A 139 -4.09 13.76 -19.84
CA GLN A 139 -4.29 14.91 -18.96
C GLN A 139 -2.96 15.59 -18.57
N GLY A 140 -1.83 15.17 -19.16
CA GLY A 140 -0.51 15.73 -18.88
C GLY A 140 0.12 15.24 -17.57
N LYS A 141 -0.37 14.13 -17.00
CA LYS A 141 0.18 13.48 -15.81
C LYS A 141 0.98 12.24 -16.20
N GLU A 142 2.11 11.99 -15.55
CA GLU A 142 2.91 10.78 -15.74
C GLU A 142 2.84 9.93 -14.47
N ILE A 143 2.28 8.72 -14.59
CA ILE A 143 2.20 7.72 -13.50
C ILE A 143 2.50 6.33 -14.07
N HIS A 144 3.20 5.51 -13.29
CA HIS A 144 3.39 4.09 -13.54
C HIS A 144 2.73 3.27 -12.43
N ALA A 145 1.69 2.52 -12.76
CA ALA A 145 0.93 1.67 -11.84
C ALA A 145 1.29 0.19 -12.04
N ARG A 146 1.67 -0.47 -10.96
CA ARG A 146 2.01 -1.90 -10.92
C ARG A 146 1.19 -2.59 -9.85
N LEU A 147 1.17 -3.92 -9.89
CA LEU A 147 0.33 -4.77 -9.07
C LEU A 147 1.16 -5.73 -8.22
N LEU A 148 0.77 -5.85 -6.96
CA LEU A 148 1.12 -6.97 -6.10
C LEU A 148 -0.13 -7.83 -5.92
N LEU A 149 0.02 -9.14 -6.05
CA LEU A 149 -1.09 -10.06 -5.77
C LEU A 149 -0.95 -10.56 -4.33
N CYS A 150 -1.97 -10.30 -3.53
CA CYS A 150 -2.02 -10.69 -2.13
C CYS A 150 -2.61 -12.10 -1.99
N ALA A 151 -2.00 -12.91 -1.13
CA ALA A 151 -2.68 -14.02 -0.48
C ALA A 151 -3.19 -13.61 0.90
N MET A 152 -4.31 -14.18 1.33
CA MET A 152 -4.85 -13.97 2.66
C MET A 152 -4.11 -14.84 3.69
N CYS A 153 -3.62 -14.23 4.77
CA CYS A 153 -2.86 -14.93 5.82
C CYS A 153 -3.70 -15.95 6.61
N ASP A 154 -5.01 -15.79 6.66
CA ASP A 154 -5.95 -16.74 7.24
C ASP A 154 -6.46 -17.78 6.24
N GLY A 155 -6.01 -17.69 4.98
CA GLY A 155 -6.32 -18.61 3.91
C GLY A 155 -5.29 -19.73 3.74
N ASN A 156 -5.52 -20.58 2.75
CA ASN A 156 -4.66 -21.72 2.40
C ASN A 156 -4.24 -21.74 0.92
N ARG A 157 -4.43 -20.62 0.21
CA ARG A 157 -4.21 -20.51 -1.24
C ARG A 157 -2.95 -19.74 -1.61
N SER A 158 -2.08 -19.45 -0.65
CA SER A 158 -0.85 -18.68 -0.89
C SER A 158 0.06 -19.29 -1.96
N GLU A 159 0.12 -20.63 -2.07
CA GLU A 159 0.89 -21.30 -3.12
C GLU A 159 0.31 -21.04 -4.51
N GLU A 160 -1.03 -21.11 -4.65
CA GLU A 160 -1.73 -20.82 -5.90
C GLU A 160 -1.54 -19.36 -6.32
N ILE A 161 -1.64 -18.43 -5.37
CA ILE A 161 -1.41 -17.00 -5.65
C ILE A 161 0.06 -16.72 -5.98
N ALA A 162 1.01 -17.38 -5.30
CA ALA A 162 2.43 -17.26 -5.65
C ALA A 162 2.71 -17.75 -7.07
N GLN A 163 2.13 -18.90 -7.48
CA GLN A 163 2.25 -19.38 -8.85
C GLN A 163 1.60 -18.41 -9.85
N LEU A 164 0.44 -17.85 -9.51
CA LEU A 164 -0.22 -16.84 -10.34
C LEU A 164 0.67 -15.60 -10.55
N VAL A 165 1.42 -15.17 -9.53
CA VAL A 165 2.41 -14.09 -9.67
C VAL A 165 3.51 -14.51 -10.63
N VAL A 166 4.08 -15.71 -10.48
CA VAL A 166 5.11 -16.25 -11.39
C VAL A 166 4.62 -16.24 -12.84
N ASP A 167 3.41 -16.72 -13.08
CA ASP A 167 2.81 -16.82 -14.43
C ASP A 167 2.55 -15.45 -15.06
N ASN A 168 2.40 -14.41 -14.23
CA ASN A 168 2.13 -13.04 -14.66
C ASN A 168 3.34 -12.11 -14.52
N TYR A 169 4.51 -12.58 -14.07
CA TYR A 169 5.69 -11.74 -13.88
C TYR A 169 6.58 -11.69 -15.12
N GLY A 170 7.24 -10.56 -15.35
CA GLY A 170 8.23 -10.44 -16.42
C GLY A 170 8.34 -9.03 -17.00
N THR A 171 9.13 -8.93 -18.08
CA THR A 171 9.37 -7.65 -18.78
C THR A 171 8.07 -7.04 -19.27
N ASN A 172 7.82 -5.79 -18.90
CA ASN A 172 6.58 -5.03 -19.19
C ASN A 172 5.31 -5.57 -18.53
N SER A 173 5.41 -6.51 -17.59
CA SER A 173 4.24 -6.91 -16.83
C SER A 173 3.74 -5.78 -15.93
N THR A 174 2.43 -5.79 -15.69
CA THR A 174 1.82 -4.96 -14.65
C THR A 174 2.00 -5.60 -13.27
N VAL A 175 2.07 -6.93 -13.17
CA VAL A 175 2.33 -7.64 -11.90
C VAL A 175 3.83 -7.65 -11.63
N VAL A 176 4.21 -7.17 -10.45
CA VAL A 176 5.63 -6.99 -10.06
C VAL A 176 6.01 -7.69 -8.77
N GLY A 177 5.07 -8.30 -8.06
CA GLY A 177 5.41 -9.04 -6.86
C GLY A 177 4.21 -9.63 -6.15
N PHE A 178 4.49 -10.13 -4.96
CA PHE A 178 3.56 -10.82 -4.10
C PHE A 178 3.48 -10.13 -2.73
N ASP A 179 2.35 -10.31 -2.06
CA ASP A 179 2.15 -9.90 -0.66
C ASP A 179 1.34 -10.95 0.12
N ILE A 180 1.47 -10.93 1.45
CA ILE A 180 0.54 -11.57 2.37
C ILE A 180 -0.11 -10.49 3.24
N ALA A 181 -1.44 -10.48 3.29
CA ALA A 181 -2.24 -9.53 4.05
C ALA A 181 -3.40 -10.21 4.77
N GLY A 182 -4.04 -9.50 5.71
CA GLY A 182 -5.16 -9.99 6.52
C GLY A 182 -4.87 -9.94 8.02
N PRO A 183 -5.61 -10.68 8.86
CA PRO A 183 -5.36 -10.70 10.30
C PRO A 183 -3.98 -11.31 10.63
N GLU A 184 -3.06 -10.50 11.16
CA GLU A 184 -1.69 -10.96 11.45
C GLU A 184 -1.62 -11.90 12.66
N ALA A 185 -2.15 -11.47 13.81
CA ALA A 185 -2.02 -12.21 15.06
C ALA A 185 -2.79 -13.53 15.03
N GLY A 186 -2.08 -14.64 15.29
CA GLY A 186 -2.66 -15.99 15.29
C GLY A 186 -2.50 -16.74 13.97
N TYR A 187 -1.93 -16.12 12.94
CA TYR A 187 -1.73 -16.70 11.60
C TYR A 187 -0.23 -16.79 11.27
N PRO A 188 0.45 -17.87 11.70
CA PRO A 188 1.90 -17.99 11.58
C PRO A 188 2.35 -18.10 10.12
N LEU A 189 3.31 -17.27 9.70
CA LEU A 189 3.83 -17.23 8.32
C LEU A 189 4.41 -18.56 7.82
N GLU A 190 4.79 -19.46 8.73
CA GLU A 190 5.28 -20.79 8.41
C GLU A 190 4.26 -21.63 7.61
N THR A 191 2.96 -21.37 7.74
CA THR A 191 1.90 -22.01 6.94
C THR A 191 1.99 -21.64 5.46
N HIS A 192 2.67 -20.54 5.12
CA HIS A 192 2.84 -20.05 3.76
C HIS A 192 4.26 -20.29 3.22
N ALA A 193 5.09 -21.07 3.92
CA ALA A 193 6.49 -21.30 3.55
C ALA A 193 6.69 -21.82 2.11
N ALA A 194 5.77 -22.66 1.63
CA ALA A 194 5.82 -23.18 0.26
C ALA A 194 5.62 -22.07 -0.79
N ALA A 195 4.73 -21.12 -0.55
CA ALA A 195 4.53 -19.95 -1.41
C ALA A 195 5.81 -19.11 -1.50
N PHE A 196 6.46 -18.85 -0.35
CA PHE A 196 7.72 -18.12 -0.34
C PHE A 196 8.85 -18.87 -1.05
N SER A 197 8.87 -20.21 -1.01
CA SER A 197 9.82 -21.01 -1.77
C SER A 197 9.61 -20.85 -3.28
N ILE A 198 8.36 -20.94 -3.77
CA ILE A 198 8.03 -20.69 -5.19
C ILE A 198 8.53 -19.31 -5.64
N LEU A 199 8.26 -18.26 -4.84
CA LEU A 199 8.67 -16.89 -5.17
C LEU A 199 10.19 -16.75 -5.24
N ARG A 200 10.93 -17.27 -4.25
CA ARG A 200 12.39 -17.22 -4.23
C ARG A 200 13.03 -18.00 -5.38
N GLU A 201 12.52 -19.20 -5.68
CA GLU A 201 13.01 -20.04 -6.78
C GLU A 201 12.83 -19.36 -8.14
N ASN A 202 11.80 -18.53 -8.29
CA ASN A 202 11.52 -17.76 -9.51
C ASN A 202 12.04 -16.31 -9.46
N SER A 203 12.83 -15.94 -8.43
CA SER A 203 13.36 -14.58 -8.25
C SER A 203 12.29 -13.48 -8.23
N ILE A 204 11.09 -13.81 -7.73
CA ILE A 204 9.98 -12.88 -7.59
C ILE A 204 10.14 -12.12 -6.27
N PRO A 205 10.13 -10.77 -6.28
CA PRO A 205 10.17 -10.00 -5.06
C PRO A 205 8.81 -10.04 -4.34
N PHE A 206 8.85 -9.94 -3.02
CA PHE A 206 7.65 -9.95 -2.20
C PHE A 206 7.79 -9.07 -0.95
N THR A 207 6.64 -8.59 -0.52
CA THR A 207 6.43 -7.94 0.77
C THR A 207 5.52 -8.82 1.64
N ILE A 208 5.49 -8.56 2.95
CA ILE A 208 4.66 -9.28 3.91
C ILE A 208 4.17 -8.25 4.92
N HIS A 209 2.86 -8.21 5.20
CA HIS A 209 2.34 -7.50 6.37
C HIS A 209 2.87 -8.18 7.64
N ALA A 210 3.70 -7.47 8.40
CA ALA A 210 4.22 -7.95 9.66
C ALA A 210 4.64 -6.77 10.56
N GLY A 211 4.48 -6.93 11.86
CA GLY A 211 4.79 -5.89 12.84
C GLY A 211 3.71 -4.79 12.91
N GLU A 212 2.44 -5.15 12.71
CA GLU A 212 1.29 -4.26 12.87
C GLU A 212 0.41 -4.70 14.05
N ALA A 213 -0.29 -5.82 13.92
CA ALA A 213 -1.13 -6.42 14.95
C ALA A 213 -0.39 -7.50 15.76
N ASP A 214 0.78 -7.96 15.30
CA ASP A 214 1.73 -8.78 16.07
C ASP A 214 3.09 -8.08 16.22
N GLY A 215 3.91 -8.56 17.16
CA GLY A 215 5.14 -7.89 17.57
C GLY A 215 6.38 -8.29 16.76
N VAL A 216 7.53 -8.05 17.38
CA VAL A 216 8.87 -8.29 16.80
C VAL A 216 9.07 -9.74 16.30
N GLN A 217 8.37 -10.73 16.85
CA GLN A 217 8.48 -12.12 16.38
C GLN A 217 7.89 -12.32 14.98
N SER A 218 6.77 -11.67 14.67
CA SER A 218 6.20 -11.70 13.31
C SER A 218 7.17 -11.08 12.30
N ILE A 219 7.77 -9.93 12.64
CA ILE A 219 8.81 -9.30 11.83
C ILE A 219 9.99 -10.23 11.61
N LYS A 220 10.45 -10.92 12.67
CA LYS A 220 11.54 -11.89 12.59
C LYS A 220 11.19 -13.06 11.66
N SER A 221 9.96 -13.57 11.72
CA SER A 221 9.48 -14.61 10.80
C SER A 221 9.42 -14.11 9.35
N ALA A 222 8.93 -12.89 9.10
CA ALA A 222 8.92 -12.31 7.75
C ALA A 222 10.35 -12.15 7.19
N VAL A 223 11.29 -11.66 8.02
CA VAL A 223 12.70 -11.51 7.63
C VAL A 223 13.36 -12.87 7.38
N SER A 224 13.03 -13.91 8.15
CA SER A 224 13.58 -15.25 7.94
C SER A 224 13.11 -15.89 6.62
N GLN A 225 11.95 -15.47 6.10
CA GLN A 225 11.49 -15.83 4.76
C GLN A 225 12.25 -15.07 3.65
N GLY A 226 13.04 -14.05 3.99
CA GLY A 226 13.84 -13.28 3.03
C GLY A 226 13.08 -12.13 2.37
N VAL A 227 12.06 -11.59 3.04
CA VAL A 227 11.27 -10.45 2.55
C VAL A 227 12.14 -9.23 2.23
N GLN A 228 11.77 -8.46 1.20
CA GLN A 228 12.48 -7.22 0.86
C GLN A 228 11.83 -5.98 1.48
N ARG A 229 10.52 -6.03 1.77
CA ARG A 229 9.78 -4.94 2.40
C ARG A 229 8.76 -5.48 3.40
N LEU A 230 8.52 -4.76 4.48
CA LEU A 230 7.49 -5.09 5.46
C LEU A 230 6.32 -4.13 5.29
N GLY A 231 5.13 -4.68 5.04
CA GLY A 231 3.88 -3.95 5.21
C GLY A 231 3.78 -3.49 6.66
N HIS A 232 3.73 -2.18 6.88
CA HIS A 232 3.87 -1.52 8.18
C HIS A 232 5.25 -1.69 8.83
N GLY A 233 5.51 -2.79 9.53
CA GLY A 233 6.74 -3.04 10.30
C GLY A 233 6.97 -2.10 11.49
N VAL A 234 5.96 -1.31 11.89
CA VAL A 234 6.12 -0.22 12.88
C VAL A 234 6.41 -0.72 14.29
N ARG A 235 5.96 -1.93 14.65
CA ARG A 235 6.23 -2.55 15.95
C ARG A 235 7.68 -3.02 16.13
N ILE A 236 8.52 -2.87 15.11
CA ILE A 236 9.98 -3.03 15.26
C ILE A 236 10.59 -2.09 16.30
N ILE A 237 9.89 -0.99 16.60
CA ILE A 237 10.26 -0.04 17.65
C ILE A 237 10.37 -0.71 19.04
N GLU A 238 9.65 -1.81 19.27
CA GLU A 238 9.74 -2.60 20.51
C GLU A 238 11.10 -3.31 20.66
N ASP A 239 11.85 -3.48 19.57
CA ASP A 239 13.23 -4.00 19.56
C ASP A 239 14.26 -2.87 19.53
N VAL A 240 13.89 -1.66 19.97
CA VAL A 240 14.79 -0.51 20.11
C VAL A 240 14.81 -0.07 21.57
N ALA A 241 16.01 -0.02 22.17
CA ALA A 241 16.18 0.46 23.53
C ALA A 241 15.95 1.98 23.63
N ASN A 242 15.66 2.47 24.83
CA ASN A 242 15.40 3.90 25.08
C ASN A 242 16.56 4.83 24.68
N ASP A 243 17.80 4.33 24.65
CA ASP A 243 18.98 5.08 24.22
C ASP A 243 19.19 5.07 22.69
N GLY A 244 18.27 4.44 21.94
CA GLY A 244 18.34 4.28 20.49
C GLY A 244 19.13 3.05 20.03
N THR A 245 19.63 2.22 20.94
CA THR A 245 20.33 0.98 20.58
C THR A 245 19.37 0.00 19.91
N LEU A 246 19.69 -0.40 18.67
CA LEU A 246 18.93 -1.41 17.93
C LEU A 246 19.19 -2.81 18.52
N GLY A 247 18.11 -3.50 18.85
CA GLY A 247 18.07 -4.92 19.15
C GLY A 247 18.40 -5.78 17.93
N ALA A 248 18.31 -7.10 18.10
CA ALA A 248 18.83 -8.05 17.10
C ALA A 248 18.01 -8.03 15.80
N VAL A 249 16.69 -7.94 15.90
CA VAL A 249 15.79 -7.94 14.74
C VAL A 249 15.83 -6.58 14.05
N ALA A 250 15.76 -5.49 14.81
CA ALA A 250 15.86 -4.12 14.28
C ALA A 250 17.19 -3.90 13.55
N ARG A 251 18.30 -4.40 14.11
CA ARG A 251 19.61 -4.35 13.47
C ARG A 251 19.67 -5.19 12.20
N SER A 252 19.07 -6.38 12.19
CA SER A 252 18.99 -7.24 11.01
C SER A 252 18.25 -6.53 9.86
N VAL A 253 17.08 -5.96 10.15
CA VAL A 253 16.26 -5.18 9.21
C VAL A 253 17.03 -3.97 8.68
N CYS A 254 17.64 -3.19 9.57
CA CYS A 254 18.43 -2.02 9.20
C CYS A 254 19.62 -2.39 8.29
N ASN A 255 20.41 -3.41 8.66
CA ASN A 255 21.59 -3.81 7.90
C ASN A 255 21.24 -4.49 6.58
N GLY A 256 20.17 -5.30 6.56
CA GLY A 256 19.63 -5.93 5.36
C GLY A 256 18.89 -4.96 4.44
N ARG A 257 18.68 -3.71 4.88
CA ARG A 257 17.90 -2.69 4.17
C ARG A 257 16.49 -3.15 3.80
N VAL A 258 15.86 -3.94 4.67
CA VAL A 258 14.44 -4.28 4.55
C VAL A 258 13.64 -3.02 4.78
N VAL A 259 12.81 -2.63 3.81
CA VAL A 259 12.09 -1.35 3.82
C VAL A 259 10.79 -1.48 4.61
N LEU A 260 10.49 -0.50 5.46
CA LEU A 260 9.23 -0.40 6.19
C LEU A 260 8.23 0.43 5.39
N GLU A 261 7.12 -0.17 5.01
CA GLU A 261 6.00 0.48 4.33
C GLU A 261 5.04 1.08 5.37
N CYS A 262 5.44 2.18 6.01
CA CYS A 262 4.67 2.73 7.13
C CYS A 262 3.37 3.41 6.65
N CYS A 263 2.30 3.25 7.42
CA CYS A 263 0.96 3.74 7.09
C CYS A 263 0.34 4.48 8.29
N PRO A 264 0.76 5.73 8.58
CA PRO A 264 0.49 6.38 9.86
C PRO A 264 -0.97 6.42 10.30
N ARG A 265 -1.91 6.76 9.42
CA ARG A 265 -3.34 6.76 9.77
C ARG A 265 -3.87 5.36 10.02
N SER A 266 -3.56 4.42 9.13
CA SER A 266 -3.96 3.02 9.29
C SER A 266 -3.46 2.46 10.61
N ASN A 267 -2.18 2.67 10.95
CA ASN A 267 -1.61 2.16 12.20
C ASN A 267 -2.30 2.71 13.47
N VAL A 268 -2.90 3.91 13.41
CA VAL A 268 -3.73 4.40 14.52
C VAL A 268 -5.10 3.73 14.53
N GLN A 269 -5.73 3.59 13.35
CA GLN A 269 -7.05 3.01 13.19
C GLN A 269 -7.09 1.51 13.53
N THR A 270 -6.02 0.77 13.21
CA THR A 270 -5.87 -0.66 13.54
C THR A 270 -5.47 -0.91 14.99
N GLY A 271 -5.03 0.14 15.71
CA GLY A 271 -4.59 0.07 17.11
C GLY A 271 -3.11 -0.31 17.29
N ALA A 272 -2.34 -0.44 16.20
CA ALA A 272 -0.90 -0.69 16.24
C ALA A 272 -0.12 0.46 16.90
N VAL A 273 -0.64 1.68 16.79
CA VAL A 273 -0.11 2.91 17.41
C VAL A 273 -1.26 3.65 18.09
N THR A 274 -1.05 4.19 19.29
CA THR A 274 -2.13 4.83 20.06
C THR A 274 -2.66 6.12 19.43
N LYS A 275 -1.78 6.96 18.88
CA LYS A 275 -2.15 8.21 18.19
C LYS A 275 -1.03 8.67 17.27
N LEU A 276 -1.38 9.52 16.30
CA LEU A 276 -0.44 10.00 15.29
C LEU A 276 0.81 10.62 15.92
N SER A 277 0.70 11.48 16.94
CA SER A 277 1.87 12.14 17.56
C SER A 277 2.89 11.18 18.19
N GLU A 278 2.54 9.90 18.38
CA GLU A 278 3.39 8.85 18.96
C GLU A 278 3.84 7.82 17.90
N HIS A 279 3.54 8.05 16.62
CA HIS A 279 3.91 7.12 15.56
C HIS A 279 5.45 6.93 15.50
N PRO A 280 5.97 5.69 15.39
CA PRO A 280 7.41 5.43 15.51
C PRO A 280 8.22 5.82 14.27
N LEU A 281 7.58 6.06 13.12
CA LEU A 281 8.25 6.39 11.84
C LEU A 281 9.37 7.44 11.98
N PRO A 282 9.19 8.61 12.62
CA PRO A 282 10.27 9.60 12.75
C PRO A 282 11.49 9.08 13.53
N GLN A 283 11.26 8.27 14.56
CA GLN A 283 12.34 7.66 15.32
C GLN A 283 13.06 6.58 14.52
N LEU A 284 12.31 5.71 13.82
CA LEU A 284 12.88 4.66 12.98
C LEU A 284 13.71 5.23 11.81
N ASP A 285 13.20 6.27 11.15
CA ASP A 285 13.89 6.99 10.08
C ASP A 285 15.19 7.66 10.59
N LYS A 286 15.15 8.27 11.78
CA LYS A 286 16.33 8.85 12.43
C LYS A 286 17.39 7.80 12.82
N LEU A 287 16.95 6.60 13.18
CA LEU A 287 17.83 5.47 13.51
C LEU A 287 18.41 4.77 12.28
N GLY A 288 18.04 5.21 11.07
CA GLY A 288 18.61 4.71 9.82
C GLY A 288 17.86 3.53 9.20
N LEU A 289 16.69 3.16 9.73
CA LEU A 289 15.82 2.20 9.05
C LEU A 289 15.25 2.83 7.77
N ALA A 290 15.22 2.06 6.69
CA ALA A 290 14.63 2.49 5.44
C ALA A 290 13.10 2.53 5.60
N CYS A 291 12.54 3.73 5.70
CA CYS A 291 11.10 3.93 5.87
C CYS A 291 10.50 4.60 4.63
N THR A 292 9.26 4.25 4.33
CA THR A 292 8.40 4.96 3.37
C THR A 292 7.10 5.35 4.07
N VAL A 293 6.29 6.17 3.41
CA VAL A 293 4.95 6.55 3.91
C VAL A 293 3.94 6.20 2.85
N ASN A 294 2.81 5.61 3.24
CA ASN A 294 1.82 5.07 2.32
C ASN A 294 0.39 5.22 2.87
N PRO A 295 -0.63 5.31 2.00
CA PRO A 295 -2.01 5.50 2.43
C PRO A 295 -2.66 4.22 2.99
N ASP A 296 -2.15 3.05 2.64
CA ASP A 296 -2.74 1.74 2.94
C ASP A 296 -4.12 1.55 2.30
N ASN A 297 -5.17 2.18 2.83
CA ASN A 297 -6.53 2.08 2.30
C ASN A 297 -7.17 3.46 2.19
N ARG A 298 -7.14 4.07 0.99
CA ARG A 298 -7.59 5.46 0.82
C ARG A 298 -9.04 5.70 1.27
N LEU A 299 -9.96 4.76 1.00
CA LEU A 299 -11.36 4.87 1.39
C LEU A 299 -11.53 4.61 2.89
N VAL A 300 -11.03 3.46 3.35
CA VAL A 300 -11.20 2.96 4.71
C VAL A 300 -10.52 3.92 5.71
N SER A 301 -9.30 4.35 5.42
CA SER A 301 -8.57 5.31 6.25
C SER A 301 -8.98 6.77 6.02
N GLY A 302 -9.84 7.05 5.04
CA GLY A 302 -10.27 8.40 4.69
C GLY A 302 -9.10 9.34 4.35
N THR A 303 -8.12 8.84 3.59
CA THR A 303 -6.85 9.53 3.33
C THR A 303 -6.46 9.56 1.85
N SER A 304 -5.34 10.23 1.57
CA SER A 304 -4.64 10.22 0.28
C SER A 304 -3.13 10.22 0.53
N MET A 305 -2.32 10.04 -0.51
CA MET A 305 -0.87 10.07 -0.36
C MET A 305 -0.37 11.44 0.12
N SER A 306 -0.89 12.55 -0.42
CA SER A 306 -0.68 13.89 0.13
C SER A 306 -1.19 14.05 1.56
N GLY A 307 -2.31 13.39 1.88
CA GLY A 307 -2.85 13.35 3.24
C GLY A 307 -1.88 12.76 4.26
N GLU A 308 -1.20 11.66 3.92
CA GLU A 308 -0.20 11.02 4.77
C GLU A 308 1.08 11.86 4.88
N MET A 309 1.62 12.38 3.77
CA MET A 309 2.75 13.32 3.82
C MET A 309 2.42 14.58 4.63
N GLY A 310 1.18 15.05 4.54
CA GLY A 310 0.65 16.15 5.34
C GLY A 310 0.67 15.84 6.84
N VAL A 311 0.39 14.60 7.26
CA VAL A 311 0.55 14.18 8.67
C VAL A 311 2.00 14.30 9.07
N LEU A 312 2.94 13.81 8.26
CA LEU A 312 4.35 13.88 8.63
C LEU A 312 4.84 15.31 8.82
N SER A 313 4.39 16.21 7.94
CA SER A 313 4.76 17.62 8.03
C SER A 313 4.10 18.32 9.23
N ASN A 314 2.82 18.06 9.49
CA ASN A 314 2.07 18.74 10.55
C ASN A 314 2.40 18.21 11.96
N GLU A 315 2.49 16.89 12.14
CA GLU A 315 2.68 16.26 13.45
C GLU A 315 4.16 16.17 13.84
N PHE A 316 5.05 15.98 12.87
CA PHE A 316 6.48 15.73 13.14
C PHE A 316 7.42 16.78 12.54
N GLY A 317 6.89 17.80 11.86
CA GLY A 317 7.69 18.87 11.29
C GLY A 317 8.56 18.42 10.10
N TYR A 318 8.16 17.37 9.37
CA TYR A 318 8.90 16.94 8.18
C TYR A 318 9.01 18.08 7.16
N THR A 319 10.25 18.35 6.76
CA THR A 319 10.61 19.27 5.68
C THR A 319 10.45 18.61 4.32
N LEU A 320 10.44 19.41 3.24
CA LEU A 320 10.48 18.87 1.87
C LEU A 320 11.68 17.97 1.61
N GLN A 321 12.83 18.26 2.24
CA GLN A 321 14.02 17.43 2.08
C GLN A 321 13.83 16.04 2.70
N GLN A 322 13.14 15.95 3.84
CA GLN A 322 12.81 14.67 4.46
C GLN A 322 11.73 13.92 3.67
N LEU A 323 10.71 14.61 3.14
CA LEU A 323 9.72 14.01 2.24
C LEU A 323 10.36 13.51 0.93
N ARG A 324 11.34 14.25 0.38
CA ARG A 324 12.17 13.82 -0.75
C ARG A 324 12.92 12.53 -0.41
N LYS A 325 13.55 12.45 0.77
CA LYS A 325 14.25 11.25 1.22
C LYS A 325 13.32 10.04 1.22
N LEU A 326 12.14 10.14 1.86
CA LEU A 326 11.16 9.06 1.89
C LEU A 326 10.70 8.64 0.48
N THR A 327 10.46 9.61 -0.41
CA THR A 327 10.03 9.34 -1.78
C THR A 327 11.11 8.64 -2.61
N VAL A 328 12.37 9.05 -2.46
CA VAL A 328 13.51 8.39 -3.11
C VAL A 328 13.72 6.99 -2.55
N THR A 329 13.60 6.81 -1.23
CA THR A 329 13.64 5.49 -0.59
C THR A 329 12.54 4.58 -1.13
N ALA A 330 11.32 5.10 -1.31
CA ALA A 330 10.22 4.36 -1.91
C ALA A 330 10.53 3.97 -3.37
N MET A 331 11.04 4.90 -4.19
CA MET A 331 11.39 4.57 -5.57
C MET A 331 12.49 3.51 -5.66
N GLN A 332 13.49 3.56 -4.77
CA GLN A 332 14.55 2.56 -4.69
C GLN A 332 14.01 1.18 -4.28
N ALA A 333 12.99 1.14 -3.42
CA ALA A 333 12.35 -0.07 -2.94
C ALA A 333 11.27 -0.65 -3.88
N ALA A 334 10.93 0.03 -4.97
CA ALA A 334 9.97 -0.46 -5.96
C ALA A 334 10.42 -1.81 -6.58
N PHE A 335 9.46 -2.64 -6.97
CA PHE A 335 9.71 -3.96 -7.57
C PHE A 335 9.81 -3.93 -9.11
N ILE A 336 10.17 -2.79 -9.68
CA ILE A 336 10.53 -2.64 -11.09
C ILE A 336 12.05 -2.65 -11.29
N ASP A 337 12.50 -2.66 -12.54
CA ASP A 337 13.92 -2.68 -12.87
C ASP A 337 14.66 -1.38 -12.51
N GLU A 338 15.95 -1.49 -12.21
CA GLU A 338 16.81 -0.37 -11.81
C GLU A 338 16.93 0.74 -12.87
N ALA A 339 16.76 0.43 -14.16
CA ALA A 339 16.78 1.46 -15.19
C ALA A 339 15.53 2.33 -15.11
N ARG A 340 14.35 1.72 -14.94
CA ARG A 340 13.08 2.44 -14.73
C ARG A 340 13.07 3.23 -13.43
N LYS A 341 13.60 2.68 -12.32
CA LYS A 341 13.72 3.43 -11.05
C LYS A 341 14.55 4.70 -11.21
N ARG A 342 15.71 4.60 -11.86
CA ARG A 342 16.60 5.75 -12.12
C ARG A 342 15.91 6.78 -13.01
N ASP A 343 15.28 6.33 -14.08
CA ASP A 343 14.55 7.20 -15.02
C ASP A 343 13.45 8.03 -14.31
N ILE A 344 12.58 7.39 -13.53
CA ILE A 344 11.55 8.10 -12.74
C ILE A 344 12.19 9.05 -11.73
N THR A 345 13.26 8.61 -11.04
CA THR A 345 13.93 9.41 -10.03
C THR A 345 14.54 10.68 -10.61
N GLU A 346 15.28 10.56 -11.71
CA GLU A 346 16.04 11.65 -12.33
C GLU A 346 15.16 12.62 -13.12
N ARG A 347 14.13 12.12 -13.82
CA ARG A 347 13.24 12.98 -14.63
C ARG A 347 12.12 13.61 -13.83
N LEU A 348 11.53 12.88 -12.88
CA LEU A 348 10.30 13.30 -12.22
C LEU A 348 10.54 13.68 -10.76
N ILE A 349 11.15 12.78 -9.97
CA ILE A 349 11.24 12.96 -8.52
C ILE A 349 12.18 14.12 -8.16
N ILE A 350 13.44 14.06 -8.57
CA ILE A 350 14.45 15.05 -8.19
C ILE A 350 14.05 16.46 -8.64
N PRO A 351 13.71 16.71 -9.93
CA PRO A 351 13.33 18.05 -10.39
C PRO A 351 12.04 18.56 -9.73
N GLY A 352 11.06 17.67 -9.50
CA GLY A 352 9.80 18.06 -8.85
C GLY A 352 9.99 18.57 -7.43
N TYR A 353 10.88 17.95 -6.65
CA TYR A 353 11.23 18.44 -5.32
C TYR A 353 12.08 19.72 -5.35
N GLU A 354 13.00 19.87 -6.30
CA GLU A 354 13.81 21.09 -6.42
C GLU A 354 12.95 22.31 -6.77
N ASN A 355 11.99 22.17 -7.68
CA ASN A 355 11.01 23.20 -8.00
C ASN A 355 10.11 23.52 -6.80
N GLY A 356 9.66 22.49 -6.07
CA GLY A 356 8.86 22.68 -4.86
C GLY A 356 9.61 23.41 -3.75
N ILE A 357 10.92 23.19 -3.62
CA ILE A 357 11.78 23.90 -2.65
C ILE A 357 12.01 25.36 -3.06
N MET A 358 12.20 25.64 -4.36
CA MET A 358 12.41 27.01 -4.87
C MET A 358 11.13 27.87 -4.87
N GLY A 359 9.95 27.24 -4.84
CA GLY A 359 8.65 27.92 -4.79
C GLY A 359 8.16 28.28 -3.39
N ILE A 360 8.89 27.88 -2.34
CA ILE A 360 8.73 28.31 -0.93
C ILE A 360 9.71 29.44 -0.65
#